data_AF-A0AAD9NQW0-F1
#
_entry.id   AF-A0AAD9NQW0-F1
#
_cell.length_a   1.000
_cell.length_b   1.000
_cell.length_c   1.000
_cell.angle_alpha   90.00
_cell.angle_beta   90.00
_cell.angle_gamma   90.00
#
_symmetry.space_group_name_H-M   'P 1'
#
loop_
_entity.id
_entity.type
_entity.pdbx_description
1 polymer ?
#
loop_
_entity_poly.entity_id
_entity_poly.type
_entity_poly.pdbx_seq_one_letter_code
_entity_poly.pdbx_strand_id
1 'polypeptide(L)'
;MIHFQGLCKYELVIPKQGNSGEIPDFKVLTQNERRYNETDVSYVQYVELLTAGKTIRLDRGGDVYVDDVLITLDASYPGFDITRNGRFVRVETDYGLVVESDGEWTTLVQIPDKFRGKVYGLCGDADGNTENDLTTKDGSDMTGLDNMYTSVGDSYRVDTNIPCMSPENDTDVTCSAEMQTLLDQDGYCNLITDLDGVFGACSKAYVSPAGDFRSTCRYDVCVNAADSGLAKMAACRNMEAFARMCAEMGYEGIDWRGVANCPIECGVNMLYAVSTSACSPTCENPDAVRKCSLPDKENCICSAADMVVKDGACVSASTCGCTYNGRHFNVR
;
A
#
# COMPACT_ATOMS: atom_id res chain seq x y z
N MET A 1 -4.44 -14.27 -5.49
CA MET A 1 -4.88 -12.92 -5.06
C MET A 1 -6.40 -12.90 -4.93
N ILE A 2 -6.95 -12.06 -4.04
CA ILE A 2 -8.40 -11.94 -3.83
C ILE A 2 -8.93 -10.61 -4.39
N HIS A 3 -10.12 -10.63 -5.00
CA HIS A 3 -10.81 -9.42 -5.47
C HIS A 3 -12.06 -9.18 -4.63
N PHE A 4 -11.90 -8.46 -3.52
CA PHE A 4 -12.99 -8.17 -2.60
C PHE A 4 -13.32 -6.67 -2.58
N GLN A 5 -14.59 -6.32 -2.80
CA GLN A 5 -15.03 -4.94 -3.03
C GLN A 5 -15.95 -4.39 -1.91
N GLY A 6 -15.77 -4.89 -0.69
CA GLY A 6 -16.54 -4.45 0.47
C GLY A 6 -16.14 -3.07 0.99
N LEU A 7 -17.10 -2.31 1.51
CA LEU A 7 -16.96 -0.92 1.98
C LEU A 7 -16.91 -0.79 3.50
N CYS A 8 -16.81 -1.90 4.22
CA CYS A 8 -16.76 -1.89 5.67
C CYS A 8 -15.32 -1.76 6.19
N LYS A 9 -15.22 -1.88 7.51
CA LYS A 9 -13.97 -2.10 8.21
C LYS A 9 -13.68 -3.59 8.28
N TYR A 10 -12.45 -4.00 7.98
CA TYR A 10 -12.04 -5.41 7.93
C TYR A 10 -10.73 -5.66 8.67
N GLU A 11 -10.58 -6.86 9.22
CA GLU A 11 -9.34 -7.36 9.80
C GLU A 11 -8.39 -7.87 8.71
N LEU A 12 -7.30 -7.15 8.46
CA LEU A 12 -6.26 -7.58 7.51
C LEU A 12 -5.36 -8.66 8.11
N VAL A 13 -4.83 -8.38 9.31
CA VAL A 13 -3.93 -9.28 10.04
C VAL A 13 -4.17 -9.13 11.54
N ILE A 14 -4.52 -10.24 12.20
CA ILE A 14 -4.65 -10.33 13.65
C ILE A 14 -4.01 -11.63 14.19
N PRO A 15 -3.49 -11.66 15.43
CA PRO A 15 -3.02 -12.88 16.07
C PRO A 15 -4.11 -13.95 16.23
N LYS A 16 -3.80 -15.23 15.92
CA LYS A 16 -4.68 -16.39 16.18
C LYS A 16 -5.01 -16.49 17.67
N GLN A 17 -6.28 -16.78 17.99
CA GLN A 17 -6.70 -17.05 19.37
C GLN A 17 -5.95 -18.28 19.91
N GLY A 18 -5.53 -18.23 21.17
CA GLY A 18 -4.78 -19.32 21.82
C GLY A 18 -3.26 -19.21 21.70
N ASN A 19 -2.73 -18.30 20.87
CA ASN A 19 -1.30 -17.98 20.82
C ASN A 19 -0.86 -16.98 21.91
N SER A 20 -1.61 -16.89 23.01
CA SER A 20 -1.40 -15.92 24.09
C SER A 20 0.01 -16.07 24.65
N GLY A 21 0.86 -15.07 24.38
CA GLY A 21 2.26 -15.03 24.83
C GLY A 21 3.30 -15.49 23.81
N GLU A 22 2.90 -16.02 22.65
CA GLU A 22 3.84 -16.38 21.57
C GLU A 22 4.15 -15.21 20.64
N ILE A 23 3.15 -14.36 20.36
CA ILE A 23 3.28 -13.13 19.60
C ILE A 23 2.53 -11.99 20.31
N PRO A 24 2.93 -10.71 20.12
CA PRO A 24 2.25 -9.57 20.72
C PRO A 24 0.80 -9.44 20.26
N ASP A 25 -0.05 -8.87 21.10
CA ASP A 25 -1.41 -8.49 20.70
C ASP A 25 -1.36 -7.26 19.79
N PHE A 26 -1.95 -7.38 18.60
CA PHE A 26 -2.16 -6.26 17.69
C PHE A 26 -3.37 -6.49 16.79
N LYS A 27 -3.85 -5.44 16.12
CA LYS A 27 -4.78 -5.57 15.00
C LYS A 27 -4.41 -4.62 13.88
N VAL A 28 -4.29 -5.15 12.67
CA VAL A 28 -4.22 -4.33 11.45
C VAL A 28 -5.58 -4.36 10.78
N LEU A 29 -6.21 -3.18 10.67
CA LEU A 29 -7.56 -3.02 10.14
C LEU A 29 -7.52 -2.09 8.93
N THR A 30 -8.40 -2.32 7.95
CA THR A 30 -8.62 -1.40 6.82
C THR A 30 -10.07 -0.96 6.80
N GLN A 31 -10.33 0.30 6.49
CA GLN A 31 -11.65 0.80 6.12
C GLN A 31 -11.62 1.12 4.63
N ASN A 32 -12.63 0.66 3.90
CA ASN A 32 -12.73 0.88 2.47
C ASN A 32 -13.82 1.89 2.11
N GLU A 33 -13.72 2.52 0.94
CA GLU A 33 -14.71 3.47 0.43
C GLU A 33 -14.83 3.39 -1.11
N ARG A 34 -15.88 4.03 -1.65
CA ARG A 34 -16.00 4.29 -3.09
C ARG A 34 -15.36 5.62 -3.44
N ARG A 35 -14.78 5.72 -4.64
CA ARG A 35 -14.17 6.96 -5.15
C ARG A 35 -14.52 7.17 -6.61
N TYR A 36 -14.33 8.39 -7.10
CA TYR A 36 -14.46 8.74 -8.52
C TYR A 36 -15.85 8.42 -9.13
N ASN A 37 -16.90 8.38 -8.30
CA ASN A 37 -18.24 7.91 -8.67
C ASN A 37 -18.30 6.47 -9.19
N GLU A 38 -17.25 5.66 -8.96
CA GLU A 38 -17.20 4.25 -9.26
C GLU A 38 -18.07 3.46 -8.27
N THR A 39 -18.84 2.48 -8.76
CA THR A 39 -19.74 1.67 -7.93
C THR A 39 -19.25 0.26 -7.71
N ASP A 40 -18.22 -0.17 -8.45
CA ASP A 40 -17.83 -1.58 -8.51
C ASP A 40 -16.50 -1.84 -7.79
N VAL A 41 -15.54 -0.89 -7.81
CA VAL A 41 -14.25 -1.00 -7.10
C VAL A 41 -14.20 -0.21 -5.79
N SER A 42 -13.60 -0.79 -4.75
CA SER A 42 -13.37 -0.15 -3.45
C SER A 42 -11.91 0.26 -3.29
N TYR A 43 -11.68 1.31 -2.52
CA TYR A 43 -10.36 1.86 -2.20
C TYR A 43 -10.15 1.90 -0.70
N VAL A 44 -8.91 1.72 -0.25
CA VAL A 44 -8.57 1.93 1.16
C VAL A 44 -8.74 3.40 1.51
N GLN A 45 -9.66 3.68 2.43
CA GLN A 45 -9.87 5.00 3.02
C GLN A 45 -8.78 5.31 4.04
N TYR A 46 -8.61 4.40 5.01
CA TYR A 46 -7.55 4.47 6.02
C TYR A 46 -7.19 3.08 6.53
N VAL A 47 -6.00 2.99 7.12
CA VAL A 47 -5.49 1.80 7.79
C VAL A 47 -5.34 2.11 9.27
N GLU A 48 -5.66 1.16 10.14
CA GLU A 48 -5.40 1.26 11.58
C GLU A 48 -4.51 0.14 12.08
N LEU A 49 -3.54 0.49 12.90
CA LEU A 49 -2.79 -0.43 13.75
C LEU A 49 -3.18 -0.18 15.20
N LEU A 50 -3.78 -1.17 15.84
CA LEU A 50 -4.00 -1.21 17.27
C LEU A 50 -2.85 -2.02 17.89
N THR A 51 -1.98 -1.38 18.66
CA THR A 51 -0.86 -2.03 19.35
C THR A 51 -0.39 -1.19 20.53
N ALA A 52 0.27 -1.79 21.51
CA ALA A 52 0.81 -1.09 22.69
C ALA A 52 -0.22 -0.18 23.43
N GLY A 53 -1.51 -0.52 23.38
CA GLY A 53 -2.59 0.28 23.95
C GLY A 53 -2.89 1.60 23.21
N LYS A 54 -2.40 1.72 21.97
CA LYS A 54 -2.59 2.87 21.07
C LYS A 54 -3.38 2.47 19.84
N THR A 55 -4.08 3.45 19.26
CA THR A 55 -4.64 3.36 17.91
C THR A 55 -3.88 4.30 16.99
N ILE A 56 -3.15 3.74 16.04
CA ILE A 56 -2.44 4.50 14.99
C ILE A 56 -3.26 4.39 13.71
N ARG A 57 -3.76 5.52 13.18
CA ARG A 57 -4.48 5.57 11.90
C ARG A 57 -3.63 6.27 10.85
N LEU A 58 -3.41 5.59 9.73
CA LEU A 58 -2.84 6.14 8.49
C LEU A 58 -4.00 6.51 7.57
N ASP A 59 -4.26 7.80 7.42
CA ASP A 59 -5.41 8.31 6.67
C ASP A 59 -5.00 8.76 5.27
N ARG A 60 -6.01 9.13 4.47
CA ARG A 60 -5.81 9.61 3.12
C ARG A 60 -4.88 10.83 3.08
N GLY A 61 -4.06 10.93 2.03
CA GLY A 61 -3.12 12.05 1.85
C GLY A 61 -1.87 11.97 2.75
N GLY A 62 -1.76 10.92 3.57
CA GLY A 62 -0.59 10.68 4.43
C GLY A 62 -0.69 11.31 5.81
N ASP A 63 -1.87 11.80 6.21
CA ASP A 63 -2.12 12.24 7.58
C ASP A 63 -2.07 11.03 8.53
N VAL A 64 -1.53 11.26 9.74
CA VAL A 64 -1.37 10.21 10.75
C VAL A 64 -1.96 10.65 12.06
N TYR A 65 -2.77 9.79 12.66
CA TYR A 65 -3.36 10.02 13.97
C TYR A 65 -2.90 8.97 14.96
N VAL A 66 -2.54 9.40 16.17
CA VAL A 66 -2.32 8.52 17.33
C VAL A 66 -3.32 8.89 18.40
N ASP A 67 -4.23 7.97 18.74
CA ASP A 67 -5.37 8.20 19.64
C ASP A 67 -6.17 9.48 19.26
N ASP A 68 -6.53 9.59 17.98
CA ASP A 68 -7.29 10.71 17.39
C ASP A 68 -6.55 12.07 17.38
N VAL A 69 -5.26 12.10 17.73
CA VAL A 69 -4.41 13.30 17.64
C VAL A 69 -3.56 13.25 16.38
N LEU A 70 -3.68 14.25 15.51
CA LEU A 70 -2.83 14.43 14.34
C LEU A 70 -1.36 14.62 14.77
N ILE A 71 -0.45 13.85 14.18
CA ILE A 71 0.99 13.90 14.48
C ILE A 71 1.79 14.32 13.26
N THR A 72 3.01 14.82 13.51
CA THR A 72 4.03 14.99 12.49
C THR A 72 4.85 13.70 12.38
N LEU A 73 5.24 13.32 11.16
CA LEU A 73 6.10 12.16 10.89
C LEU A 73 7.47 12.28 11.58
N ASP A 74 8.23 11.19 11.55
CA ASP A 74 9.49 11.00 12.27
C ASP A 74 9.31 11.08 13.80
N ALA A 75 8.22 10.46 14.29
CA ALA A 75 7.86 10.42 15.69
C ALA A 75 8.09 9.04 16.30
N SER A 76 8.68 9.00 17.49
CA SER A 76 8.92 7.77 18.26
C SER A 76 8.00 7.67 19.47
N TYR A 77 7.41 6.50 19.66
CA TYR A 77 6.55 6.14 20.79
C TYR A 77 7.09 4.90 21.51
N PRO A 78 6.70 4.66 22.77
CA PRO A 78 6.96 3.38 23.40
C PRO A 78 6.36 2.23 22.58
N GLY A 79 7.23 1.42 21.96
CA GLY A 79 6.87 0.22 21.22
C GLY A 79 6.77 0.37 19.70
N PHE A 80 6.84 1.59 19.15
CA PHE A 80 6.80 1.81 17.70
C PHE A 80 7.35 3.18 17.25
N ASP A 81 7.79 3.24 16.00
CA ASP A 81 8.23 4.43 15.30
C ASP A 81 7.32 4.71 14.10
N ILE A 82 7.07 5.99 13.84
CA ILE A 82 6.33 6.47 12.67
C ILE A 82 7.27 7.30 11.81
N THR A 83 7.57 6.82 10.61
CA THR A 83 8.52 7.45 9.68
C THR A 83 7.93 7.55 8.28
N ARG A 84 8.64 8.27 7.41
CA ARG A 84 8.35 8.27 5.97
C ARG A 84 9.19 7.22 5.25
N ASN A 85 8.55 6.53 4.31
CA ASN A 85 9.18 5.55 3.44
C ASN A 85 8.84 5.82 1.96
N GLY A 86 9.55 6.75 1.33
CA GLY A 86 9.23 7.26 0.01
C GLY A 86 7.91 8.02 0.03
N ARG A 87 6.94 7.55 -0.76
CA ARG A 87 5.55 8.06 -0.76
C ARG A 87 4.67 7.48 0.34
N PHE A 88 5.16 6.48 1.08
CA PHE A 88 4.41 5.80 2.12
C PHE A 88 4.67 6.42 3.49
N VAL A 89 3.64 6.45 4.32
CA VAL A 89 3.83 6.49 5.78
C VAL A 89 4.09 5.08 6.25
N ARG A 90 5.04 4.93 7.17
CA ARG A 90 5.48 3.66 7.74
C ARG A 90 5.36 3.68 9.25
N VAL A 91 4.70 2.68 9.80
CA VAL A 91 4.68 2.38 11.24
C VAL A 91 5.43 1.08 11.46
N GLU A 92 6.52 1.13 12.22
CA GLU A 92 7.29 -0.06 12.59
C GLU A 92 7.28 -0.24 14.10
N THR A 93 6.93 -1.45 14.52
CA THR A 93 6.90 -1.83 15.93
C THR A 93 8.23 -2.41 16.38
N ASP A 94 8.52 -2.35 17.68
CA ASP A 94 9.75 -2.92 18.27
C ASP A 94 9.85 -4.44 18.11
N TYR A 95 8.72 -5.12 17.87
CA TYR A 95 8.65 -6.54 17.60
C TYR A 95 8.71 -6.90 16.11
N GLY A 96 8.85 -5.91 15.22
CA GLY A 96 9.15 -6.06 13.79
C GLY A 96 7.95 -6.12 12.85
N LEU A 97 6.72 -5.92 13.34
CA LEU A 97 5.56 -5.68 12.45
C LEU A 97 5.70 -4.31 11.82
N VAL A 98 5.51 -4.25 10.51
CA VAL A 98 5.50 -3.00 9.72
C VAL A 98 4.14 -2.87 9.04
N VAL A 99 3.54 -1.68 9.15
CA VAL A 99 2.33 -1.29 8.40
C VAL A 99 2.65 -0.02 7.62
N GLU A 100 2.42 -0.06 6.32
CA GLU A 100 2.64 1.10 5.44
C GLU A 100 1.39 1.42 4.63
N SER A 101 1.18 2.71 4.35
CA SER A 101 0.17 3.16 3.39
C SER A 101 0.67 4.36 2.61
N ASP A 102 0.36 4.42 1.32
CA ASP A 102 0.58 5.61 0.49
C ASP A 102 -0.52 6.67 0.70
N GLY A 103 -1.52 6.37 1.53
CA GLY A 103 -2.66 7.24 1.78
C GLY A 103 -3.57 7.38 0.55
N GLU A 104 -3.44 6.53 -0.46
CA GLU A 104 -4.28 6.59 -1.65
C GLU A 104 -4.82 5.22 -2.07
N TRP A 105 -4.03 4.18 -2.27
CA TRP A 105 -4.58 2.89 -2.70
C TRP A 105 -3.78 1.67 -2.26
N THR A 106 -2.53 1.83 -1.85
CA THR A 106 -1.69 0.71 -1.41
C THR A 106 -1.56 0.70 0.10
N THR A 107 -1.82 -0.48 0.67
CA THR A 107 -1.49 -0.82 2.05
C THR A 107 -0.56 -2.03 2.04
N LEU A 108 0.47 -2.00 2.86
CA LEU A 108 1.43 -3.09 3.01
C LEU A 108 1.50 -3.48 4.48
N VAL A 109 1.50 -4.79 4.72
CA VAL A 109 1.70 -5.35 6.06
C VAL A 109 2.82 -6.37 5.96
N GLN A 110 3.93 -6.11 6.65
CA GLN A 110 5.05 -7.03 6.73
C GLN A 110 5.10 -7.60 8.13
N ILE A 111 5.06 -8.93 8.24
CA ILE A 111 5.14 -9.64 9.51
C ILE A 111 6.52 -10.31 9.64
N PRO A 112 7.11 -10.37 10.84
CA PRO A 112 8.30 -11.17 11.09
C PRO A 112 8.04 -12.66 10.88
N ASP A 113 9.05 -13.43 10.47
CA ASP A 113 8.97 -14.90 10.29
C ASP A 113 8.43 -15.64 11.53
N LYS A 114 8.69 -15.14 12.74
CA LYS A 114 8.16 -15.71 13.99
C LYS A 114 6.63 -15.69 14.08
N PHE A 115 5.94 -14.90 13.23
CA PHE A 115 4.47 -14.79 13.18
C PHE A 115 3.86 -15.75 12.16
N ARG A 116 4.68 -16.43 11.35
CA ARG A 116 4.26 -17.40 10.32
C ARG A 116 3.32 -18.45 10.91
N GLY A 117 2.12 -18.61 10.33
CA GLY A 117 1.09 -19.55 10.78
C GLY A 117 0.39 -19.17 12.09
N LYS A 118 0.74 -18.01 12.70
CA LYS A 118 0.23 -17.54 14.00
C LYS A 118 -0.70 -16.34 13.89
N VAL A 119 -0.90 -15.82 12.69
CA VAL A 119 -1.83 -14.73 12.37
C VAL A 119 -2.97 -15.27 11.50
N TYR A 120 -4.04 -14.51 11.34
CA TYR A 120 -5.11 -14.77 10.38
C TYR A 120 -5.79 -13.43 10.02
N GLY A 121 -6.57 -13.40 8.94
CA GLY A 121 -7.20 -12.19 8.43
C GLY A 121 -7.38 -12.27 6.92
N LEU A 122 -7.72 -11.14 6.28
CA LEU A 122 -7.80 -11.07 4.81
C LEU A 122 -6.46 -11.34 4.11
N CYS A 123 -5.33 -11.19 4.81
CA CYS A 123 -4.01 -11.53 4.28
C CYS A 123 -3.63 -13.02 4.50
N GLY A 124 -4.58 -13.87 4.89
CA GLY A 124 -4.34 -15.29 5.16
C GLY A 124 -3.64 -15.52 6.50
N ASP A 125 -3.06 -16.71 6.67
CA ASP A 125 -2.39 -17.10 7.92
C ASP A 125 -0.86 -17.13 7.85
N ALA A 126 -0.35 -16.82 6.66
CA ALA A 126 1.06 -16.79 6.32
C ALA A 126 1.81 -18.10 6.58
N ASP A 127 1.16 -19.28 6.55
CA ASP A 127 1.84 -20.57 6.66
C ASP A 127 2.70 -20.92 5.43
N GLY A 128 2.54 -20.14 4.35
CA GLY A 128 3.20 -20.22 3.05
C GLY A 128 2.60 -21.24 2.08
N ASN A 129 1.38 -21.70 2.35
CA ASN A 129 0.57 -22.50 1.46
C ASN A 129 -0.56 -21.66 0.86
N THR A 130 -0.38 -21.12 -0.34
CA THR A 130 -1.40 -20.29 -0.98
C THR A 130 -2.71 -21.02 -1.30
N GLU A 131 -2.72 -22.36 -1.28
CA GLU A 131 -3.88 -23.17 -1.63
C GLU A 131 -4.98 -23.17 -0.55
N ASN A 132 -4.67 -22.77 0.68
CA ASN A 132 -5.62 -22.73 1.80
C ASN A 132 -6.01 -21.31 2.26
N ASP A 133 -5.53 -20.27 1.58
CA ASP A 133 -5.73 -18.88 2.00
C ASP A 133 -7.15 -18.35 1.73
N LEU A 134 -7.96 -19.05 0.92
CA LEU A 134 -9.38 -18.74 0.69
C LEU A 134 -10.27 -19.30 1.81
N THR A 135 -9.89 -19.04 3.06
CA THR A 135 -10.56 -19.56 4.25
C THR A 135 -11.21 -18.43 5.04
N THR A 136 -12.49 -18.60 5.40
CA THR A 136 -13.20 -17.66 6.27
C THR A 136 -12.68 -17.66 7.70
N LYS A 137 -13.05 -16.64 8.46
CA LYS A 137 -12.69 -16.49 9.88
C LYS A 137 -13.06 -17.70 10.77
N ASP A 138 -14.08 -18.47 10.40
CA ASP A 138 -14.51 -19.68 11.11
C ASP A 138 -13.82 -20.98 10.63
N GLY A 139 -12.91 -20.88 9.64
CA GLY A 139 -12.14 -21.99 9.11
C GLY A 139 -12.77 -22.71 7.91
N SER A 140 -13.83 -22.15 7.31
CA SER A 140 -14.47 -22.75 6.13
C SER A 140 -13.71 -22.41 4.85
N ASP A 141 -13.35 -23.42 4.07
CA ASP A 141 -12.70 -23.27 2.75
C ASP A 141 -13.73 -22.86 1.69
N MET A 142 -13.47 -21.74 1.01
CA MET A 142 -14.33 -21.16 -0.01
C MET A 142 -13.85 -21.44 -1.44
N THR A 143 -12.77 -22.22 -1.61
CA THR A 143 -12.15 -22.48 -2.90
C THR A 143 -13.15 -23.08 -3.91
N GLY A 144 -13.27 -22.43 -5.08
CA GLY A 144 -14.13 -22.89 -6.17
C GLY A 144 -15.61 -22.54 -6.03
N LEU A 145 -16.01 -21.78 -5.00
CA LEU A 145 -17.37 -21.24 -4.87
C LEU A 145 -17.52 -19.92 -5.65
N ASP A 146 -18.72 -19.64 -6.17
CA ASP A 146 -18.98 -18.45 -6.99
C ASP A 146 -18.79 -17.11 -6.22
N ASN A 147 -18.90 -17.13 -4.89
CA ASN A 147 -18.77 -15.96 -4.03
C ASN A 147 -17.58 -16.10 -3.05
N MET A 148 -16.50 -16.77 -3.49
CA MET A 148 -15.36 -17.11 -2.64
C MET A 148 -14.70 -15.88 -2.01
N TYR A 149 -14.45 -14.81 -2.76
CA TYR A 149 -13.74 -13.63 -2.26
C TYR A 149 -14.63 -12.82 -1.32
N THR A 150 -15.91 -12.69 -1.64
CA THR A 150 -16.91 -12.00 -0.84
C THR A 150 -17.15 -12.74 0.48
N SER A 151 -17.24 -14.07 0.46
CA SER A 151 -17.42 -14.88 1.66
C SER A 151 -16.23 -14.76 2.61
N VAL A 152 -15.00 -14.86 2.09
CA VAL A 152 -13.77 -14.63 2.87
C VAL A 152 -13.77 -13.19 3.40
N GLY A 153 -13.96 -12.21 2.52
CA GLY A 153 -14.07 -10.77 2.82
C GLY A 153 -14.97 -10.45 4.02
N ASP A 154 -16.22 -10.86 3.92
CA ASP A 154 -17.25 -10.58 4.93
C ASP A 154 -17.03 -11.29 6.25
N SER A 155 -16.39 -12.46 6.24
CA SER A 155 -16.06 -13.18 7.46
C SER A 155 -15.10 -12.40 8.37
N TYR A 156 -14.31 -11.47 7.80
CA TYR A 156 -13.37 -10.61 8.51
C TYR A 156 -13.89 -9.20 8.78
N ARG A 157 -15.19 -8.95 8.55
CA ARG A 157 -15.80 -7.66 8.84
C ARG A 157 -15.77 -7.35 10.34
N VAL A 158 -15.41 -6.11 10.67
CA VAL A 158 -15.50 -5.56 12.01
C VAL A 158 -16.84 -4.83 12.15
N ASP A 159 -17.66 -5.26 13.09
CA ASP A 159 -18.91 -4.57 13.37
C ASP A 159 -18.64 -3.18 13.95
N THR A 160 -19.19 -2.16 13.30
CA THR A 160 -19.13 -0.77 13.74
C THR A 160 -20.53 -0.17 13.79
N ASN A 161 -20.67 0.99 14.43
CA ASN A 161 -21.94 1.73 14.43
C ASN A 161 -22.21 2.47 13.10
N ILE A 162 -21.31 2.36 12.12
CA ILE A 162 -21.42 3.02 10.82
C ILE A 162 -22.01 2.03 9.82
N PRO A 163 -23.17 2.33 9.22
CA PRO A 163 -23.70 1.52 8.14
C PRO A 163 -22.68 1.44 6.99
N CYS A 164 -22.38 0.24 6.56
CA CYS A 164 -21.51 -0.04 5.42
C CYS A 164 -22.13 -1.18 4.61
N MET A 165 -21.71 -1.31 3.36
CA MET A 165 -22.20 -2.32 2.43
C MET A 165 -21.06 -3.22 2.00
N SER A 166 -21.39 -4.51 1.82
CA SER A 166 -20.54 -5.46 1.13
C SER A 166 -21.28 -5.97 -0.11
N PRO A 167 -20.58 -6.28 -1.21
CA PRO A 167 -21.21 -6.94 -2.35
C PRO A 167 -21.81 -8.28 -1.92
N GLU A 168 -22.88 -8.72 -2.56
CA GLU A 168 -23.49 -10.03 -2.28
C GLU A 168 -22.71 -11.18 -2.93
N ASN A 169 -22.03 -10.91 -4.04
CA ASN A 169 -21.28 -11.88 -4.83
C ASN A 169 -19.98 -11.26 -5.36
N ASP A 170 -19.06 -12.13 -5.76
CA ASP A 170 -17.85 -11.71 -6.46
C ASP A 170 -18.23 -11.08 -7.79
N THR A 171 -17.57 -9.99 -8.15
CA THR A 171 -17.84 -9.30 -9.41
C THR A 171 -17.10 -10.03 -10.51
N ASP A 172 -17.82 -10.66 -11.45
CA ASP A 172 -17.22 -11.19 -12.68
C ASP A 172 -17.15 -10.08 -13.72
N VAL A 173 -15.94 -9.61 -14.01
CA VAL A 173 -15.71 -8.48 -14.90
C VAL A 173 -15.00 -8.99 -16.14
N THR A 174 -15.72 -8.97 -17.26
CA THR A 174 -15.17 -9.32 -18.57
C THR A 174 -15.02 -8.08 -19.44
N CYS A 175 -13.80 -7.84 -19.91
CA CYS A 175 -13.54 -6.78 -20.89
C CYS A 175 -14.20 -7.07 -22.24
N SER A 176 -14.65 -6.02 -22.93
CA SER A 176 -15.01 -6.09 -24.35
C SER A 176 -13.81 -6.51 -25.20
N ALA A 177 -14.07 -7.00 -26.42
CA ALA A 177 -13.01 -7.39 -27.35
C ALA A 177 -12.07 -6.21 -27.70
N GLU A 178 -12.61 -5.00 -27.79
CA GLU A 178 -11.83 -3.78 -28.02
C GLU A 178 -10.86 -3.50 -26.86
N MET A 179 -11.33 -3.66 -25.61
CA MET A 179 -10.49 -3.48 -24.43
C MET A 179 -9.40 -4.55 -24.31
N GLN A 180 -9.64 -5.77 -24.79
CA GLN A 180 -8.59 -6.80 -24.80
C GLN A 180 -7.37 -6.37 -25.63
N THR A 181 -7.58 -5.66 -26.74
CA THR A 181 -6.47 -5.13 -27.55
C THR A 181 -5.69 -4.04 -26.80
N LEU A 182 -6.38 -3.19 -26.02
CA LEU A 182 -5.73 -2.16 -25.19
C LEU A 182 -4.88 -2.79 -24.09
N LEU A 183 -5.41 -3.81 -23.42
CA LEU A 183 -4.72 -4.55 -22.36
C LEU A 183 -3.41 -5.20 -22.82
N ASP A 184 -3.30 -5.46 -24.12
CA ASP A 184 -2.13 -6.09 -24.72
C ASP A 184 -0.98 -5.13 -25.06
N GLN A 185 -1.19 -3.82 -24.94
CA GLN A 185 -0.17 -2.80 -25.22
C GLN A 185 0.81 -2.62 -24.05
N ASP A 186 2.03 -2.17 -24.36
CA ASP A 186 3.11 -1.90 -23.38
C ASP A 186 2.75 -0.83 -22.33
N GLY A 187 1.71 -0.02 -22.58
CA GLY A 187 1.16 0.91 -21.60
C GLY A 187 0.23 0.28 -20.57
N TYR A 188 -0.08 -1.02 -20.67
CA TYR A 188 -1.09 -1.71 -19.88
C TYR A 188 -0.55 -3.05 -19.35
N CYS A 189 -1.43 -4.04 -19.19
CA CYS A 189 -1.19 -5.20 -18.35
C CYS A 189 -0.20 -6.22 -18.92
N ASN A 190 0.04 -6.20 -20.24
CA ASN A 190 1.03 -7.12 -20.84
C ASN A 190 2.47 -6.80 -20.46
N LEU A 191 2.80 -5.54 -20.11
CA LEU A 191 4.16 -5.16 -19.74
C LEU A 191 4.68 -5.96 -18.53
N ILE A 192 3.79 -6.35 -17.62
CA ILE A 192 4.10 -7.15 -16.42
C ILE A 192 4.66 -8.53 -16.80
N THR A 193 4.15 -9.15 -17.86
CA THR A 193 4.56 -10.50 -18.31
C THR A 193 5.41 -10.48 -19.57
N ASP A 194 5.76 -9.30 -20.09
CA ASP A 194 6.71 -9.19 -21.19
C ASP A 194 8.10 -9.57 -20.69
N LEU A 195 8.51 -10.78 -21.06
CA LEU A 195 9.77 -11.38 -20.64
C LEU A 195 10.99 -10.65 -21.21
N ASP A 196 10.83 -9.90 -22.29
CA ASP A 196 11.89 -9.09 -22.90
C ASP A 196 11.71 -7.59 -22.64
N GLY A 197 10.67 -7.22 -21.88
CA GLY A 197 10.34 -5.87 -21.49
C GLY A 197 11.03 -5.39 -20.21
N VAL A 198 10.61 -4.23 -19.72
CA VAL A 198 11.26 -3.53 -18.58
C VAL A 198 11.25 -4.32 -17.27
N PHE A 199 10.21 -5.15 -17.06
CA PHE A 199 10.14 -6.04 -15.91
C PHE A 199 10.72 -7.43 -16.17
N GLY A 200 11.17 -7.72 -17.40
CA GLY A 200 11.41 -9.07 -17.89
C GLY A 200 12.35 -9.91 -17.01
N ALA A 201 13.37 -9.33 -16.40
CA ALA A 201 14.27 -10.04 -15.49
C ALA A 201 13.55 -10.55 -14.22
N CYS A 202 12.70 -9.72 -13.62
CA CYS A 202 11.87 -10.09 -12.46
C CYS A 202 10.76 -11.06 -12.87
N SER A 203 10.06 -10.79 -13.98
CA SER A 203 8.97 -11.64 -14.48
C SER A 203 9.46 -13.04 -14.86
N LYS A 204 10.69 -13.18 -15.39
CA LYS A 204 11.34 -14.47 -15.65
C LYS A 204 11.62 -15.24 -14.35
N ALA A 205 11.98 -14.56 -13.27
CA ALA A 205 12.26 -15.18 -11.97
C ALA A 205 10.98 -15.53 -11.20
N TYR A 206 9.91 -14.74 -11.37
CA TYR A 206 8.66 -14.86 -10.63
C TYR A 206 7.45 -14.97 -11.59
N VAL A 207 7.44 -16.02 -12.41
CA VAL A 207 6.45 -16.22 -13.48
C VAL A 207 5.01 -16.29 -12.95
N SER A 208 4.77 -17.04 -11.88
CA SER A 208 3.42 -17.16 -11.29
C SER A 208 2.94 -15.82 -10.71
N PRO A 209 3.71 -15.12 -9.85
CA PRO A 209 3.34 -13.78 -9.41
C PRO A 209 3.09 -12.80 -10.56
N ALA A 210 3.95 -12.77 -11.59
CA ALA A 210 3.75 -11.91 -12.76
C ALA A 210 2.42 -12.19 -13.48
N GLY A 211 2.04 -13.48 -13.59
CA GLY A 211 0.76 -13.89 -14.13
C GLY A 211 -0.42 -13.37 -13.32
N ASP A 212 -0.34 -13.45 -12.00
CA ASP A 212 -1.37 -12.95 -11.09
C ASP A 212 -1.49 -11.42 -11.16
N PHE A 213 -0.37 -10.68 -11.13
CA PHE A 213 -0.39 -9.21 -11.26
C PHE A 213 -0.98 -8.76 -12.60
N ARG A 214 -0.72 -9.51 -13.68
CA ARG A 214 -1.34 -9.26 -14.98
C ARG A 214 -2.85 -9.51 -14.96
N SER A 215 -3.33 -10.56 -14.30
CA SER A 215 -4.77 -10.85 -14.24
C SER A 215 -5.51 -9.80 -13.40
N THR A 216 -4.95 -9.40 -12.26
CA THR A 216 -5.48 -8.30 -11.42
C THR A 216 -5.48 -6.97 -12.20
N CYS A 217 -4.40 -6.65 -12.92
CA CYS A 217 -4.37 -5.48 -13.80
C CYS A 217 -5.50 -5.50 -14.82
N ARG A 218 -5.72 -6.65 -15.48
CA ARG A 218 -6.79 -6.79 -16.47
C ARG A 218 -8.14 -6.54 -15.83
N TYR A 219 -8.41 -7.17 -14.70
CA TYR A 219 -9.65 -6.96 -13.94
C TYR A 219 -9.89 -5.48 -13.65
N ASP A 220 -8.93 -4.78 -13.02
CA ASP A 220 -9.12 -3.38 -12.62
C ASP A 220 -9.29 -2.44 -13.82
N VAL A 221 -8.54 -2.68 -14.90
CA VAL A 221 -8.69 -1.92 -16.16
C VAL A 221 -10.07 -2.17 -16.79
N CYS A 222 -10.58 -3.40 -16.74
CA CYS A 222 -11.90 -3.74 -17.28
C CYS A 222 -13.02 -3.06 -16.50
N VAL A 223 -12.96 -3.04 -15.16
CA VAL A 223 -13.99 -2.37 -14.35
C VAL A 223 -14.06 -0.89 -14.71
N ASN A 224 -12.90 -0.27 -14.90
CA ASN A 224 -12.80 1.15 -15.22
C ASN A 224 -12.90 1.45 -16.73
N ALA A 225 -13.34 0.50 -17.56
CA ALA A 225 -13.30 0.65 -19.03
C ALA A 225 -14.13 1.84 -19.57
N ALA A 226 -15.11 2.32 -18.80
CA ALA A 226 -15.93 3.49 -19.18
C ALA A 226 -15.15 4.82 -19.09
N ASP A 227 -14.06 4.88 -18.32
CA ASP A 227 -13.21 6.07 -18.17
C ASP A 227 -11.76 5.69 -18.50
N SER A 228 -11.25 6.19 -19.63
CA SER A 228 -9.91 5.86 -20.09
C SER A 228 -8.80 6.36 -19.14
N GLY A 229 -9.05 7.42 -18.38
CA GLY A 229 -8.14 7.92 -17.36
C GLY A 229 -8.07 6.98 -16.15
N LEU A 230 -9.22 6.53 -15.65
CA LEU A 230 -9.29 5.56 -14.56
C LEU A 230 -8.76 4.18 -14.98
N ALA A 231 -9.07 3.71 -16.19
CA ALA A 231 -8.50 2.50 -16.77
C ALA A 231 -6.96 2.59 -16.84
N LYS A 232 -6.42 3.72 -17.30
CA LYS A 232 -4.98 3.94 -17.33
C LYS A 232 -4.38 3.96 -15.93
N MET A 233 -5.03 4.63 -14.99
CA MET A 233 -4.62 4.71 -13.60
C MET A 233 -4.58 3.33 -12.94
N ALA A 234 -5.59 2.49 -13.18
CA ALA A 234 -5.64 1.11 -12.73
C ALA A 234 -4.44 0.28 -13.23
N ALA A 235 -4.10 0.41 -14.52
CA ALA A 235 -2.92 -0.25 -15.08
C ALA A 235 -1.62 0.22 -14.40
N CYS A 236 -1.44 1.53 -14.23
CA CYS A 236 -0.27 2.11 -13.57
C CYS A 236 -0.14 1.64 -12.11
N ARG A 237 -1.24 1.55 -11.36
CA ARG A 237 -1.23 1.08 -9.97
C ARG A 237 -0.82 -0.39 -9.85
N ASN A 238 -1.30 -1.24 -10.75
CA ASN A 238 -0.92 -2.65 -10.78
C ASN A 238 0.57 -2.83 -11.16
N MET A 239 1.05 -2.09 -12.16
CA MET A 239 2.48 -2.09 -12.52
C MET A 239 3.36 -1.55 -11.40
N GLU A 240 2.89 -0.55 -10.64
CA GLU A 240 3.61 -0.05 -9.47
C GLU A 240 3.70 -1.09 -8.35
N ALA A 241 2.61 -1.80 -8.06
CA ALA A 241 2.61 -2.87 -7.08
C ALA A 241 3.56 -4.01 -7.50
N PHE A 242 3.60 -4.36 -8.79
CA PHE A 242 4.54 -5.35 -9.31
C PHE A 242 5.99 -4.87 -9.25
N ALA A 243 6.27 -3.61 -9.62
CA ALA A 243 7.59 -3.01 -9.48
C ALA A 243 8.10 -3.05 -8.04
N ARG A 244 7.21 -2.84 -7.07
CA ARG A 244 7.51 -2.93 -5.64
C ARG A 244 7.86 -4.35 -5.21
N MET A 245 7.06 -5.34 -5.61
CA MET A 245 7.36 -6.75 -5.37
C MET A 245 8.73 -7.12 -5.97
N CYS A 246 9.02 -6.67 -7.19
CA CYS A 246 10.32 -6.88 -7.82
C CYS A 246 11.47 -6.30 -7.00
N ALA A 247 11.32 -5.07 -6.49
CA ALA A 247 12.32 -4.44 -5.63
C ALA A 247 12.56 -5.24 -4.32
N GLU A 248 11.49 -5.72 -3.67
CA GLU A 248 11.60 -6.58 -2.48
C GLU A 248 12.32 -7.91 -2.76
N MET A 249 12.22 -8.40 -4.00
CA MET A 249 12.92 -9.59 -4.49
C MET A 249 14.34 -9.31 -5.02
N GLY A 250 14.87 -8.09 -4.83
CA GLY A 250 16.22 -7.68 -5.22
C GLY A 250 16.36 -7.13 -6.63
N TYR A 251 15.25 -6.90 -7.34
CA TYR A 251 15.22 -6.26 -8.66
C TYR A 251 14.86 -4.77 -8.51
N GLU A 252 15.74 -4.02 -7.87
CA GLU A 252 15.56 -2.59 -7.58
C GLU A 252 15.84 -1.70 -8.82
N GLY A 253 15.33 -0.46 -8.79
CA GLY A 253 15.69 0.56 -9.79
C GLY A 253 15.11 0.34 -11.19
N ILE A 254 14.02 -0.41 -11.33
CA ILE A 254 13.34 -0.63 -12.61
C ILE A 254 12.70 0.69 -13.10
N ASP A 255 13.21 1.26 -14.19
CA ASP A 255 12.65 2.48 -14.80
C ASP A 255 11.48 2.18 -15.76
N TRP A 256 10.34 1.79 -15.20
CA TRP A 256 9.18 1.35 -15.97
C TRP A 256 8.20 2.48 -16.35
N ARG A 257 8.20 3.59 -15.61
CA ARG A 257 7.17 4.65 -15.74
C ARG A 257 7.19 5.35 -17.10
N GLY A 258 8.39 5.54 -17.66
CA GLY A 258 8.56 6.13 -19.00
C GLY A 258 8.01 5.22 -20.10
N VAL A 259 8.32 3.92 -20.03
CA VAL A 259 7.84 2.89 -20.98
C VAL A 259 6.32 2.76 -20.91
N ALA A 260 5.79 2.68 -19.69
CA ALA A 260 4.37 2.50 -19.46
C ALA A 260 3.55 3.79 -19.63
N ASN A 261 4.15 4.97 -19.78
CA ASN A 261 3.47 6.27 -19.69
C ASN A 261 2.63 6.41 -18.39
N CYS A 262 3.29 6.16 -17.25
CA CYS A 262 2.70 6.19 -15.90
C CYS A 262 3.47 7.17 -15.00
N PRO A 263 3.48 8.48 -15.31
CA PRO A 263 4.25 9.45 -14.56
C PRO A 263 3.78 9.58 -13.11
N ILE A 264 4.71 9.89 -12.20
CA ILE A 264 4.37 10.41 -10.87
C ILE A 264 4.28 11.93 -10.97
N GLU A 265 3.16 12.49 -10.50
CA GLU A 265 3.05 13.92 -10.28
C GLU A 265 3.76 14.29 -8.98
N CYS A 266 4.91 14.96 -9.11
CA CYS A 266 5.65 15.48 -7.96
C CYS A 266 5.21 16.90 -7.60
N GLY A 267 5.37 17.25 -6.33
CA GLY A 267 5.02 18.56 -5.81
C GLY A 267 5.87 19.71 -6.37
N VAL A 268 5.54 20.93 -5.95
CA VAL A 268 6.26 22.13 -6.40
C VAL A 268 7.74 22.04 -6.02
N ASN A 269 8.62 22.35 -6.98
CA ASN A 269 10.08 22.24 -6.86
C ASN A 269 10.61 20.83 -6.57
N MET A 270 9.88 19.81 -7.00
CA MET A 270 10.31 18.41 -6.89
C MET A 270 10.56 17.78 -8.26
N LEU A 271 11.39 16.75 -8.28
CA LEU A 271 11.72 15.93 -9.43
C LEU A 271 11.49 14.45 -9.09
N TYR A 272 10.95 13.71 -10.04
CA TYR A 272 10.87 12.25 -9.93
C TYR A 272 12.26 11.63 -10.07
N ALA A 273 12.55 10.65 -9.22
CA ALA A 273 13.75 9.81 -9.30
C ALA A 273 13.36 8.33 -9.17
N VAL A 274 13.91 7.50 -10.05
CA VAL A 274 13.63 6.04 -10.11
C VAL A 274 14.21 5.30 -8.89
N SER A 275 15.37 5.74 -8.40
CA SER A 275 16.02 5.18 -7.23
C SER A 275 16.74 6.29 -6.47
N THR A 276 16.29 6.53 -5.25
CA THR A 276 16.81 7.54 -4.33
C THR A 276 16.44 7.18 -2.90
N SER A 277 16.96 7.93 -1.92
CA SER A 277 16.65 7.68 -0.51
C SER A 277 15.15 7.68 -0.27
N ALA A 278 14.69 6.67 0.49
CA ALA A 278 13.32 6.60 0.96
C ALA A 278 12.95 7.78 1.88
N CYS A 279 13.94 8.35 2.55
CA CYS A 279 13.74 9.46 3.46
C CYS A 279 13.93 10.78 2.71
N SER A 280 13.09 11.77 3.00
CA SER A 280 13.21 13.12 2.43
C SER A 280 13.56 14.11 3.54
N PRO A 281 14.48 15.07 3.31
CA PRO A 281 14.80 16.06 4.31
C PRO A 281 13.59 16.97 4.53
N THR A 282 13.20 17.22 5.77
CA THR A 282 12.09 18.10 6.15
C THR A 282 12.57 19.26 6.99
N CYS A 283 11.71 20.25 7.24
CA CYS A 283 12.03 21.33 8.19
C CYS A 283 12.31 20.82 9.60
N GLU A 284 11.64 19.74 10.00
CA GLU A 284 11.75 19.10 11.30
C GLU A 284 12.96 18.16 11.38
N ASN A 285 13.33 17.53 10.25
CA ASN A 285 14.43 16.57 10.14
C ASN A 285 15.28 16.79 8.87
N PRO A 286 16.17 17.80 8.86
CA PRO A 286 17.01 18.10 7.69
C PRO A 286 18.03 16.99 7.35
N ASP A 287 18.41 16.16 8.33
CA ASP A 287 19.39 15.08 8.17
C ASP A 287 18.75 13.73 7.76
N ALA A 288 17.45 13.69 7.43
CA ALA A 288 16.70 12.46 7.21
C ALA A 288 17.37 11.50 6.22
N VAL A 289 17.86 12.03 5.09
CA VAL A 289 18.56 11.25 4.05
C VAL A 289 19.81 10.54 4.60
N ARG A 290 20.60 11.24 5.42
CA ARG A 290 21.87 10.72 5.96
C ARG A 290 21.64 9.60 6.97
N LYS A 291 20.53 9.65 7.71
CA LYS A 291 20.18 8.68 8.75
C LYS A 291 19.22 7.60 8.26
N CYS A 292 18.85 7.63 6.99
CA CYS A 292 17.90 6.69 6.41
C CYS A 292 18.50 5.27 6.40
N SER A 293 17.84 4.35 7.08
CA SER A 293 18.21 2.93 7.11
C SER A 293 17.42 2.10 6.08
N LEU A 294 16.48 2.72 5.37
CA LEU A 294 15.60 2.06 4.42
C LEU A 294 16.25 2.02 3.03
N PRO A 295 16.01 0.96 2.24
CA PRO A 295 16.51 0.86 0.86
C PRO A 295 16.05 2.00 -0.03
N ASP A 296 16.85 2.30 -1.05
CA ASP A 296 16.49 3.27 -2.07
C ASP A 296 15.27 2.80 -2.87
N LYS A 297 14.47 3.76 -3.34
CA LYS A 297 13.22 3.51 -4.06
C LYS A 297 12.83 4.69 -4.95
N GLU A 298 11.79 4.48 -5.76
CA GLU A 298 11.19 5.58 -6.52
C GLU A 298 10.57 6.63 -5.58
N ASN A 299 10.90 7.90 -5.80
CA ASN A 299 10.40 8.98 -4.96
C ASN A 299 10.43 10.33 -5.69
N CYS A 300 9.73 11.32 -5.13
CA CYS A 300 9.89 12.73 -5.48
C CYS A 300 10.91 13.38 -4.55
N ILE A 301 11.94 14.00 -5.11
CA ILE A 301 13.02 14.67 -4.37
C ILE A 301 13.05 16.15 -4.67
N CYS A 302 13.57 16.96 -3.76
CA CYS A 302 13.74 18.40 -4.03
C CYS A 302 14.70 18.62 -5.20
N SER A 303 14.36 19.59 -6.07
CA SER A 303 15.13 19.93 -7.26
C SER A 303 16.49 20.58 -6.95
N ALA A 304 16.68 21.08 -5.73
CA ALA A 304 17.92 21.67 -5.25
C ALA A 304 18.29 21.12 -3.87
N ALA A 305 19.61 21.00 -3.62
CA ALA A 305 20.15 20.38 -2.41
C ALA A 305 19.96 21.21 -1.13
N ASP A 306 19.67 22.51 -1.23
CA ASP A 306 19.39 23.41 -0.12
C ASP A 306 17.89 23.53 0.21
N MET A 307 17.06 22.69 -0.42
CA MET A 307 15.63 22.63 -0.19
C MET A 307 15.25 21.43 0.67
N VAL A 308 14.15 21.60 1.41
CA VAL A 308 13.53 20.55 2.23
C VAL A 308 12.04 20.51 1.98
N VAL A 309 11.44 19.34 2.24
CA VAL A 309 10.01 19.10 2.07
C VAL A 309 9.24 19.75 3.22
N LYS A 310 8.22 20.54 2.88
CA LYS A 310 7.22 21.10 3.78
C LYS A 310 5.87 21.11 3.07
N ASP A 311 4.84 20.53 3.70
CA ASP A 311 3.46 20.50 3.19
C ASP A 311 3.36 20.02 1.72
N GLY A 312 4.13 18.97 1.36
CA GLY A 312 4.12 18.39 0.02
C GLY A 312 4.89 19.17 -1.06
N ALA A 313 5.58 20.26 -0.71
CA ALA A 313 6.40 21.05 -1.61
C ALA A 313 7.84 21.20 -1.10
N CYS A 314 8.78 21.49 -2.00
CA CYS A 314 10.14 21.83 -1.62
C CYS A 314 10.30 23.34 -1.45
N VAL A 315 10.71 23.74 -0.25
CA VAL A 315 11.02 25.11 0.15
C VAL A 315 12.49 25.22 0.52
N SER A 316 13.08 26.42 0.44
CA SER A 316 14.45 26.62 0.92
C SER A 316 14.55 26.30 2.40
N ALA A 317 15.57 25.54 2.81
CA ALA A 317 15.81 25.20 4.22
C ALA A 317 15.90 26.45 5.13
N SER A 318 16.29 27.59 4.55
CA SER A 318 16.36 28.87 5.25
C SER A 318 15.00 29.39 5.75
N THR A 319 13.87 28.87 5.26
CA THR A 319 12.51 29.32 5.65
C THR A 319 11.88 28.48 6.76
N CYS A 320 12.49 27.35 7.13
CA CYS A 320 11.96 26.44 8.14
C CYS A 320 11.94 27.05 9.54
N GLY A 321 12.93 27.87 9.89
CA GLY A 321 13.07 28.40 11.24
C GLY A 321 13.81 27.40 12.12
N CYS A 322 13.46 27.29 13.40
CA CYS A 322 14.24 26.47 14.34
C CYS A 322 13.36 25.61 15.25
N THR A 323 13.90 24.46 15.65
CA THR A 323 13.25 23.58 16.63
C THR A 323 13.92 23.77 17.99
N TYR A 324 13.14 24.10 19.02
CA TYR A 324 13.63 24.25 20.40
C TYR A 324 12.72 23.47 21.36
N ASN A 325 13.31 22.57 22.17
CA ASN A 325 12.59 21.65 23.07
C ASN A 325 11.44 20.88 22.40
N GLY A 326 11.68 20.35 21.20
CA GLY A 326 10.69 19.56 20.44
C GLY A 326 9.54 20.37 19.84
N ARG A 327 9.60 21.71 19.88
CA ARG A 327 8.63 22.60 19.21
C ARG A 327 9.30 23.36 18.07
N HIS A 328 8.65 23.39 16.91
CA HIS A 328 9.11 24.10 15.72
C HIS A 328 8.64 25.56 15.72
N PHE A 329 9.55 26.50 15.40
CA PHE A 329 9.31 27.94 15.35
C PHE A 329 9.64 28.44 13.94
N ASN A 330 8.66 28.99 13.22
CA ASN A 330 8.85 29.52 11.86
C ASN A 330 9.75 30.77 11.85
N VAL A 331 10.43 31.01 10.72
CA VAL A 331 11.11 32.29 10.46
C VAL A 331 10.08 33.42 10.35
N ARG A 332 10.42 34.58 10.91
CA ARG A 332 9.57 35.77 10.94
C ARG A 332 9.66 36.58 9.65
#